data_AF-A0A924EJY3-F1
#
_entry.id   AF-A0A924EJY3-F1
#
_cell.length_a   1.000
_cell.length_b   1.000
_cell.length_c   1.000
_cell.angle_alpha   90.00
_cell.angle_beta   90.00
_cell.angle_gamma   90.00
#
_symmetry.space_group_name_H-M   'P 1'
#
loop_
_entity.id
_entity.type
_entity.pdbx_description
1 polymer ?
#
loop_
_entity_poly.entity_id
_entity_poly.type
_entity_poly.pdbx_seq_one_letter_code
_entity_poly.pdbx_strand_id
1 'polypeptide(L)'
;MSTLELRVYEIFKNKLGEKEAEVVIEYFESKTEEKYQQKKDVFLTKEDKMDILSKIETTNTRIEMAKTDMIKWFFAFSITIVLMIAGLYFKK
;
A
#
# COMPACT_ATOMS: atom_id res chain seq x y z
N MET A 1 4.37 32.06 -7.48
CA MET A 1 5.77 31.98 -7.93
C MET A 1 6.72 32.13 -6.77
N SER A 2 7.73 31.26 -6.73
CA SER A 2 8.89 31.34 -5.83
C SER A 2 9.75 32.58 -6.16
N THR A 3 10.49 33.10 -5.17
CA THR A 3 11.45 34.20 -5.37
C THR A 3 12.57 33.85 -6.36
N LEU A 4 12.77 32.55 -6.62
CA LEU A 4 13.72 32.04 -7.61
C LEU A 4 13.13 32.07 -9.02
N GLU A 5 11.86 31.71 -9.19
CA GLU A 5 11.15 31.78 -10.49
C GLU A 5 11.08 33.20 -11.02
N LEU A 6 10.79 34.18 -10.16
CA LEU A 6 10.80 35.61 -10.52
C LEU A 6 12.18 36.06 -11.01
N ARG A 7 13.25 35.64 -10.33
CA ARG A 7 14.63 35.96 -10.73
C ARG A 7 15.00 35.33 -12.07
N VAL A 8 14.58 34.09 -12.30
CA VAL A 8 14.83 33.38 -13.56
C VAL A 8 14.02 34.00 -14.70
N TYR A 9 12.77 34.38 -14.45
CA TYR A 9 11.93 35.10 -15.39
C TYR A 9 12.55 36.45 -15.77
N GLU A 10 13.04 37.24 -14.81
CA GLU A 10 13.73 38.51 -15.10
C GLU A 10 14.99 38.34 -15.96
N ILE A 11 15.78 37.28 -15.71
CA ILE A 11 16.96 36.96 -16.51
C ILE A 11 16.56 36.63 -17.95
N PHE A 12 15.52 35.80 -18.13
CA PHE A 12 15.06 35.42 -19.47
C PHE A 12 14.36 36.58 -20.17
N LYS A 13 13.54 37.36 -19.48
CA LYS A 13 12.87 38.55 -20.02
C LYS A 13 13.87 39.56 -20.57
N ASN A 14 14.95 39.82 -19.83
CA ASN A 14 16.01 40.74 -20.26
C ASN A 14 16.82 40.24 -21.47
N LYS A 15 16.87 38.92 -21.74
CA LYS A 15 17.68 38.35 -22.84
C LYS A 15 16.88 37.90 -24.05
N LEU A 16 15.65 37.44 -23.86
CA LEU A 16 14.85 36.77 -24.88
C LEU A 16 13.57 37.53 -25.24
N GLY A 17 13.14 38.47 -24.39
CA GLY A 17 11.83 39.09 -24.50
C GLY A 17 10.81 38.46 -23.54
N GLU A 18 9.71 39.17 -23.33
CA GLU A 18 8.71 38.81 -22.33
C GLU A 18 7.96 37.52 -22.70
N LYS A 19 7.58 37.37 -23.98
CA LYS A 19 6.84 36.19 -24.47
C LYS A 19 7.67 34.93 -24.41
N GLU A 20 8.95 35.03 -24.79
CA GLU A 20 9.87 33.91 -24.84
C GLU A 20 10.24 33.44 -23.43
N ALA A 21 10.38 34.37 -22.48
CA ALA A 21 10.61 34.06 -21.07
C ALA A 21 9.41 33.33 -20.44
N GLU A 22 8.19 33.77 -20.76
CA GLU A 22 6.95 33.15 -20.28
C GLU A 22 6.84 31.68 -20.73
N VAL A 23 7.09 31.42 -22.03
CA VAL A 23 7.07 30.05 -22.59
C VAL A 23 8.11 29.15 -21.92
N VAL A 24 9.30 29.67 -21.61
CA VAL A 24 10.35 28.89 -20.93
C VAL A 24 9.95 28.52 -19.51
N ILE A 25 9.39 29.48 -18.75
CA ILE A 25 8.91 29.23 -17.39
C ILE A 25 7.78 28.20 -17.41
N GLU A 26 6.81 28.37 -18.30
CA GLU A 26 5.67 27.45 -18.45
C GLU A 26 6.11 26.02 -18.84
N TYR A 27 7.12 25.90 -19.69
CA TYR A 27 7.73 24.60 -20.01
C TYR A 27 8.39 23.95 -18.79
N PHE A 28 9.09 24.71 -17.95
CA PHE A 28 9.73 24.17 -16.74
C PHE A 28 8.70 23.78 -15.66
N GLU A 29 7.64 24.58 -15.47
CA GLU A 29 6.56 24.26 -14.55
C GLU A 29 5.84 22.98 -14.99
N SER A 30 5.47 22.88 -16.27
CA SER A 30 4.79 21.69 -16.80
C SER A 30 5.67 20.43 -16.72
N LYS A 31 6.97 20.53 -17.05
CA LYS A 31 7.94 19.44 -16.86
C LYS A 31 8.08 19.00 -15.40
N THR A 32 8.03 19.96 -14.48
CA THR A 32 8.20 19.69 -13.04
C THR A 32 6.96 19.00 -12.48
N GLU A 33 5.78 19.46 -12.85
CA GLU A 33 4.50 18.83 -12.51
C GLU A 33 4.42 17.41 -13.08
N GLU A 34 4.79 17.22 -14.34
CA GLU A 34 4.83 15.90 -14.99
C GLU A 34 5.76 14.92 -14.23
N LYS A 35 6.96 15.39 -13.85
CA LYS A 35 7.91 14.58 -13.06
C LYS A 35 7.43 14.32 -11.63
N TYR A 36 6.70 15.27 -11.03
CA TYR A 36 6.12 15.11 -9.71
C TYR A 36 5.01 14.05 -9.73
N GLN A 37 4.09 14.12 -10.69
CA GLN A 37 3.02 13.13 -10.85
C GLN A 37 3.56 11.74 -11.18
N GLN A 38 4.52 11.62 -12.10
CA GLN A 38 5.17 10.33 -12.39
C GLN A 38 5.87 9.73 -11.17
N LYS A 39 6.45 10.55 -10.29
CA LYS A 39 7.09 10.06 -9.06
C LYS A 39 6.09 9.75 -7.97
N LYS A 40 4.96 10.46 -7.90
CA LYS A 40 3.89 10.23 -6.94
C LYS A 40 3.36 8.80 -7.03
N ASP A 41 3.20 8.27 -8.23
CA ASP A 41 2.74 6.89 -8.46
C ASP A 41 3.78 5.82 -8.10
N VAL A 42 5.06 6.19 -8.02
CA VAL A 42 6.16 5.27 -7.66
C VAL A 42 6.39 5.23 -6.15
N PHE A 43 5.99 6.28 -5.42
CA PHE A 43 6.17 6.34 -3.98
C PHE A 43 4.97 5.76 -3.24
N LEU A 44 5.26 4.80 -2.36
CA LEU A 44 4.31 4.22 -1.43
C LEU A 44 3.75 5.32 -0.52
N THR A 45 2.49 5.70 -0.73
CA THR A 45 1.86 6.79 0.01
C THR A 45 1.53 6.35 1.44
N LYS A 46 1.21 7.30 2.32
CA LYS A 46 0.78 6.97 3.69
C LYS A 46 -0.51 6.14 3.69
N GLU A 47 -1.38 6.37 2.72
CA GLU A 47 -2.63 5.62 2.54
C GLU A 47 -2.35 4.18 2.13
N ASP A 48 -1.43 3.96 1.18
CA ASP A 48 -1.01 2.60 0.79
C ASP A 48 -0.40 1.82 1.96
N LYS A 49 0.40 2.49 2.81
CA LYS A 49 0.94 1.86 4.02
C LYS A 49 -0.17 1.44 4.98
N MET A 50 -1.19 2.28 5.15
CA MET A 50 -2.31 1.97 6.03
C MET A 50 -3.16 0.82 5.50
N ASP A 51 -3.40 0.77 4.19
CA ASP A 51 -4.11 -0.33 3.53
C ASP A 51 -3.35 -1.65 3.63
N ILE A 52 -2.01 -1.63 3.48
CA ILE A 52 -1.18 -2.81 3.68
C ILE A 52 -1.24 -3.30 5.13
N LEU A 53 -1.13 -2.39 6.11
CA LEU A 53 -1.19 -2.75 7.54
C LEU A 53 -2.56 -3.35 7.91
N SER A 54 -3.65 -2.75 7.45
CA SER A 54 -5.00 -3.26 7.71
C SER A 54 -5.25 -4.63 7.08
N LYS A 55 -4.73 -4.88 5.87
CA LYS A 55 -4.76 -6.19 5.21
C LYS A 55 -3.94 -7.24 5.96
N ILE A 56 -2.77 -6.86 6.49
CA ILE A 56 -1.94 -7.76 7.31
C ILE A 56 -2.68 -8.14 8.60
N GLU A 57 -3.25 -7.17 9.30
CA GLU A 57 -4.01 -7.41 10.53
C GLU A 57 -5.20 -8.34 10.26
N THR A 58 -6.00 -8.04 9.25
CA THR A 58 -7.14 -8.87 8.83
C THR A 58 -6.70 -10.29 8.48
N THR A 59 -5.57 -10.44 7.79
CA THR A 59 -5.04 -11.76 7.42
C THR A 59 -4.58 -12.53 8.65
N ASN A 60 -3.92 -11.88 9.61
CA ASN A 60 -3.51 -12.50 10.86
C ASN A 60 -4.72 -12.99 11.66
N THR A 61 -5.76 -12.16 11.81
CA THR A 61 -7.00 -12.58 12.49
C THR A 61 -7.64 -13.80 11.81
N ARG A 62 -7.69 -13.82 10.46
CA ARG A 62 -8.21 -14.97 9.72
C ARG A 62 -7.38 -16.24 9.93
N ILE A 63 -6.06 -16.10 10.01
CA ILE A 63 -5.15 -17.23 10.31
C ILE A 63 -5.40 -17.75 11.73
N GLU A 64 -5.56 -16.88 12.72
CA GLU A 64 -5.84 -17.28 14.11
C GLU A 64 -7.18 -18.00 14.25
N MET A 65 -8.23 -17.50 13.58
CA MET A 65 -9.52 -18.19 13.54
C MET A 65 -9.41 -19.56 12.88
N ALA A 66 -8.74 -19.65 11.73
CA ALA A 66 -8.55 -20.92 11.01
C ALA A 66 -7.74 -21.94 11.85
N LYS A 67 -6.69 -21.49 12.54
CA LYS A 67 -5.92 -22.33 13.47
C LYS A 67 -6.79 -22.83 14.61
N THR A 68 -7.59 -21.96 15.20
CA THR A 68 -8.49 -22.31 16.32
C THR A 68 -9.51 -23.35 15.89
N ASP A 69 -10.13 -23.17 14.72
CA ASP A 69 -11.10 -24.13 14.21
C ASP A 69 -10.46 -25.46 13.83
N MET A 70 -9.26 -25.44 13.23
CA MET A 70 -8.49 -26.66 12.97
C MET A 70 -8.21 -27.44 14.26
N ILE A 71 -7.82 -26.75 15.34
CA ILE A 71 -7.59 -27.37 16.66
C ILE A 71 -8.88 -27.98 17.21
N LYS A 72 -10.01 -27.25 17.17
CA LYS A 72 -11.31 -27.76 17.64
C LYS A 72 -11.70 -29.05 16.89
N TRP A 73 -11.60 -29.04 15.56
CA TRP A 73 -11.90 -30.20 14.73
C TRP A 73 -10.97 -31.38 14.99
N PHE A 74 -9.67 -31.11 15.21
CA PHE A 74 -8.70 -32.14 15.57
C PHE A 74 -9.06 -32.85 16.88
N PHE A 75 -9.46 -32.09 17.91
CA PHE A 75 -9.90 -32.68 19.18
C PHE A 75 -11.22 -33.44 19.05
N ALA A 76 -12.21 -32.88 18.35
CA ALA A 76 -13.49 -33.55 18.12
C ALA A 76 -13.30 -34.90 17.39
N PHE A 77 -12.46 -34.92 16.37
CA PHE A 77 -12.10 -36.12 15.63
C PHE A 77 -11.35 -37.13 16.52
N SER A 78 -10.37 -36.66 17.29
CA SER A 78 -9.58 -37.51 18.18
C SER A 78 -10.44 -38.20 19.23
N ILE A 79 -11.38 -37.48 19.86
CA ILE A 79 -12.33 -38.04 20.84
C ILE A 79 -13.21 -39.10 20.18
N THR A 80 -13.69 -38.84 18.96
CA THR A 80 -14.52 -39.80 18.21
C THR A 80 -13.79 -41.12 17.96
N ILE A 81 -12.51 -41.08 17.59
CA ILE A 81 -11.68 -42.29 17.41
C ILE A 81 -11.53 -43.04 18.73
N VAL A 82 -11.21 -42.35 19.82
CA VAL A 82 -11.04 -42.97 21.14
C VAL A 82 -12.33 -43.68 21.58
N LEU A 83 -13.48 -43.04 21.39
CA LEU A 83 -14.78 -43.64 21.70
C LEU A 83 -15.09 -44.87 20.83
N MET A 84 -14.76 -44.83 19.53
CA MET A 84 -14.94 -45.96 18.62
C MET A 84 -14.10 -47.16 19.06
N ILE A 85 -12.82 -46.93 19.40
CA ILE A 85 -11.92 -47.99 19.89
C ILE A 85 -12.44 -48.54 21.22
N ALA A 86 -12.79 -47.68 22.18
CA ALA A 86 -13.35 -48.11 23.46
C ALA A 86 -14.62 -48.96 23.27
N GLY A 87 -15.53 -48.54 22.37
CA GLY A 87 -16.74 -49.30 22.04
C GLY A 87 -16.46 -50.69 21.47
N LEU A 88 -15.37 -50.88 20.71
CA LEU A 88 -14.93 -52.20 20.25
C LEU A 88 -14.44 -53.09 21.39
N TYR A 89 -13.75 -52.53 22.40
CA TYR A 89 -13.32 -53.29 23.58
C TYR A 89 -14.47 -53.70 24.50
N PHE A 90 -15.53 -52.88 24.61
CA PHE A 90 -16.72 -53.20 25.42
C PHE A 90 -17.69 -54.19 24.75
N LYS A 91 -17.58 -54.41 23.44
CA LYS A 91 -18.43 -55.35 22.70
C LYS A 91 -17.88 -56.79 22.68
N LYS A 92 -16.81 -57.04 23.42
CA LYS A 92 -16.17 -58.36 23.58
C LYS A 92 -16.50 -58.93 24.95
#